data_AF-A0A5C5UT45-F1
#
_entry.id   AF-A0A5C5UT45-F1
#
_cell.length_a   1.000
_cell.length_b   1.000
_cell.length_c   1.000
_cell.angle_alpha   90.00
_cell.angle_beta   90.00
_cell.angle_gamma   90.00
#
_symmetry.space_group_name_H-M   'P 1'
#
loop_
_entity.id
_entity.type
_entity.pdbx_description
1 polymer ?
#
loop_
_entity_poly.entity_id
_entity_poly.type
_entity_poly.pdbx_seq_one_letter_code
_entity_poly.pdbx_strand_id
1 'polypeptide(L)'
;MLPFEDPRWNELSTFYDDDLASVVHEWSMAVGFDQESDIYHRLFNLYLHQNTITNSAFVVVPYVVKHCQSVSAEDRAGYLIDVATVEYCRLRHGCWDGSPELDWAMQSYNDSIEIAQELVESVLDEGIDPELAAELRTLQPVLYGNLEMAIERQASRDNAG
;
A
#
# COMPACT_ATOMS: atom_id res chain seq x y z
N MET A 1 -7.73 -0.13 12.13
CA MET A 1 -6.38 -0.70 12.31
C MET A 1 -6.41 -1.80 13.37
N LEU A 2 -5.74 -2.92 13.14
CA LEU A 2 -5.66 -4.06 14.07
C LEU A 2 -4.66 -3.75 15.20
N PRO A 3 -5.04 -3.77 16.49
CA PRO A 3 -4.11 -3.52 17.59
C PRO A 3 -2.95 -4.53 17.63
N PHE A 4 -1.73 -4.12 18.02
CA PHE A 4 -0.54 -4.99 17.99
C PHE A 4 -0.62 -6.24 18.89
N GLU A 5 -1.37 -6.16 20.00
CA GLU A 5 -1.57 -7.28 20.93
C GLU A 5 -2.71 -8.24 20.50
N ASP A 6 -3.36 -7.97 19.37
CA ASP A 6 -4.49 -8.77 18.92
C ASP A 6 -4.03 -10.14 18.37
N PRO A 7 -4.57 -11.27 18.84
CA PRO A 7 -4.12 -12.59 18.40
C PRO A 7 -4.31 -12.83 16.90
N ARG A 8 -5.15 -12.05 16.20
CA ARG A 8 -5.41 -12.16 14.76
C ARG A 8 -4.17 -11.90 13.89
N TRP A 9 -3.11 -11.31 14.41
CA TRP A 9 -1.84 -11.22 13.68
C TRP A 9 -1.30 -12.60 13.28
N ASN A 10 -1.59 -13.65 14.06
CA ASN A 10 -1.18 -15.03 13.76
C ASN A 10 -2.03 -15.69 12.66
N GLU A 11 -3.11 -15.05 12.20
CA GLU A 11 -3.99 -15.56 11.14
C GLU A 11 -3.59 -15.05 9.75
N LEU A 12 -2.57 -14.17 9.68
CA LEU A 12 -2.16 -13.50 8.45
C LEU A 12 -1.09 -14.29 7.73
N SER A 13 -1.23 -14.39 6.41
CA SER A 13 -0.22 -14.92 5.50
C SER A 13 0.75 -13.80 5.12
N THR A 14 2.04 -14.12 4.99
CA THR A 14 3.09 -13.25 4.46
C THR A 14 3.90 -14.00 3.40
N PHE A 15 4.63 -13.28 2.55
CA PHE A 15 5.55 -13.92 1.58
C PHE A 15 6.76 -14.56 2.26
N TYR A 16 7.18 -14.01 3.40
CA TYR A 16 8.32 -14.48 4.18
C TYR A 16 7.92 -14.68 5.64
N ASP A 17 8.53 -15.67 6.28
CA ASP A 17 8.33 -15.96 7.70
C ASP A 17 9.00 -14.86 8.54
N ASP A 18 8.19 -13.91 9.00
CA ASP A 18 8.59 -12.84 9.90
C ASP A 18 7.42 -12.44 10.81
N ASP A 19 7.74 -11.83 11.96
CA ASP A 19 6.71 -11.32 12.87
C ASP A 19 6.15 -10.00 12.33
N LEU A 20 5.10 -10.11 11.51
CA LEU A 20 4.46 -8.98 10.87
C LEU A 20 4.03 -7.89 11.86
N ALA A 21 3.48 -8.26 13.02
CA ALA A 21 3.01 -7.28 14.02
C ALA A 21 4.20 -6.47 14.56
N SER A 22 5.28 -7.15 14.88
CA SER A 22 6.52 -6.52 15.33
C SER A 22 7.13 -5.63 14.25
N VAL A 23 7.15 -6.06 12.98
CA VAL A 23 7.69 -5.25 11.87
C VAL A 23 6.85 -4.02 11.59
N VAL A 24 5.51 -4.11 11.61
CA VAL A 24 4.62 -2.94 11.45
C VAL A 24 4.82 -1.96 12.60
N HIS A 25 4.98 -2.45 13.83
CA HIS A 25 5.24 -1.62 15.00
C HIS A 25 6.61 -0.93 14.92
N GLU A 26 7.67 -1.69 14.57
CA GLU A 26 9.02 -1.18 14.37
C GLU A 26 9.04 -0.07 13.31
N TRP A 27 8.45 -0.33 12.14
CA TRP A 27 8.32 0.67 11.08
C TRP A 27 7.53 1.90 11.56
N SER A 28 6.39 1.71 12.23
CA SER A 28 5.57 2.82 12.74
C SER A 28 6.31 3.74 13.71
N MET A 29 7.31 3.22 14.41
CA MET A 29 8.17 4.00 15.33
C MET A 29 9.35 4.65 14.61
N ALA A 30 9.71 4.16 13.43
CA ALA A 30 10.81 4.65 12.62
C ALA A 30 10.40 5.70 11.58
N VAL A 31 9.10 5.90 11.33
CA VAL A 31 8.59 6.92 10.40
C VAL A 31 9.19 8.30 10.71
N GLY A 32 9.81 8.93 9.71
CA GLY A 32 10.51 10.21 9.79
C GLY A 32 11.98 10.14 10.23
N PHE A 33 12.56 8.94 10.36
CA PHE A 33 13.95 8.73 10.80
C PHE A 33 14.77 7.96 9.76
N ASP A 34 16.11 8.06 9.83
CA ASP A 34 17.05 7.46 8.85
C ASP A 34 16.84 5.95 8.59
N GLN A 35 16.31 5.21 9.57
CA GLN A 35 16.09 3.76 9.46
C GLN A 35 14.75 3.40 8.80
N GLU A 36 13.85 4.36 8.57
CA GLU A 36 12.51 4.14 8.04
C GLU A 36 12.52 3.32 6.75
N SER A 37 13.36 3.72 5.79
CA SER A 37 13.40 3.11 4.47
C SER A 37 13.79 1.63 4.51
N ASP A 38 14.81 1.27 5.31
CA ASP A 38 15.26 -0.11 5.46
C ASP A 38 14.17 -0.99 6.12
N ILE A 39 13.51 -0.48 7.16
CA ILE A 39 12.47 -1.21 7.87
C ILE A 39 11.20 -1.30 7.02
N TYR A 40 10.85 -0.23 6.30
CA TYR A 40 9.72 -0.23 5.39
C TYR A 40 9.94 -1.20 4.23
N HIS A 41 11.14 -1.26 3.66
CA HIS A 41 11.46 -2.22 2.61
C HIS A 41 11.29 -3.68 3.10
N ARG A 42 11.68 -3.97 4.35
CA ARG A 42 11.38 -5.26 4.99
C ARG A 42 9.88 -5.49 5.12
N LEU A 43 9.12 -4.53 5.64
CA LEU A 43 7.66 -4.61 5.79
C LEU A 43 6.96 -4.84 4.44
N PHE A 44 7.31 -4.04 3.43
CA PHE A 44 6.79 -4.09 2.07
C PHE A 44 6.86 -5.50 1.52
N ASN A 45 8.03 -6.14 1.62
CA ASN A 45 8.27 -7.49 1.12
C ASN A 45 7.43 -8.57 1.84
N LEU A 46 6.87 -8.30 3.03
CA LEU A 46 5.99 -9.26 3.72
C LEU A 46 4.60 -9.35 3.09
N TYR A 47 4.05 -8.22 2.62
CA TYR A 47 2.65 -8.14 2.15
C TYR A 47 2.50 -7.89 0.65
N LEU A 48 3.53 -7.36 -0.02
CA LEU A 48 3.56 -7.03 -1.44
C LEU A 48 4.90 -7.43 -2.05
N HIS A 49 4.88 -8.37 -2.98
CA HIS A 49 6.08 -8.83 -3.69
C HIS A 49 5.74 -9.10 -5.15
N GLN A 50 6.56 -8.60 -6.09
CA GLN A 50 6.45 -8.89 -7.53
C GLN A 50 5.01 -8.66 -8.08
N ASN A 51 4.36 -7.57 -7.67
CA ASN A 51 2.98 -7.23 -8.03
C ASN A 51 1.96 -8.31 -7.64
N THR A 52 2.19 -8.95 -6.49
CA THR A 52 1.23 -9.85 -5.85
C THR A 52 1.14 -9.53 -4.36
N ILE A 53 -0.01 -9.81 -3.74
CA ILE A 53 -0.27 -9.51 -2.33
C ILE A 53 -0.66 -10.76 -1.54
N THR A 54 -0.53 -10.70 -0.22
CA THR A 54 -1.19 -11.63 0.71
C THR A 54 -2.29 -10.91 1.50
N ASN A 55 -3.07 -11.67 2.29
CA ASN A 55 -4.14 -11.08 3.10
C ASN A 55 -3.62 -10.12 4.21
N SER A 56 -2.33 -10.17 4.55
CA SER A 56 -1.70 -9.20 5.44
C SER A 56 -1.79 -7.76 4.92
N ALA A 57 -1.84 -7.56 3.60
CA ALA A 57 -1.95 -6.25 2.98
C ALA A 57 -3.20 -5.49 3.48
N PHE A 58 -4.31 -6.18 3.73
CA PHE A 58 -5.55 -5.58 4.24
C PHE A 58 -5.43 -5.04 5.66
N VAL A 59 -4.44 -5.52 6.42
CA VAL A 59 -4.13 -5.07 7.78
C VAL A 59 -3.05 -4.00 7.78
N VAL A 60 -2.06 -4.11 6.88
CA VAL A 60 -0.92 -3.19 6.78
C VAL A 60 -1.29 -1.86 6.14
N VAL A 61 -2.10 -1.84 5.07
CA VAL A 61 -2.48 -0.60 4.36
C VAL A 61 -3.04 0.49 5.30
N PRO A 62 -3.93 0.19 6.26
CA PRO A 62 -4.36 1.19 7.24
C PRO A 62 -3.24 1.84 8.06
N TYR A 63 -2.15 1.13 8.35
CA TYR A 63 -0.98 1.69 9.00
C TYR A 63 -0.17 2.58 8.05
N VAL A 64 0.00 2.16 6.79
CA VAL A 64 0.67 2.94 5.73
C VAL A 64 -0.02 4.29 5.53
N VAL A 65 -1.32 4.27 5.29
CA VAL A 65 -2.12 5.47 5.02
C VAL A 65 -2.12 6.44 6.21
N LYS A 66 -2.16 5.93 7.45
CA LYS A 66 -2.09 6.77 8.66
C LYS A 66 -0.82 7.63 8.68
N HIS A 67 0.32 7.05 8.33
CA HIS A 67 1.62 7.70 8.43
C HIS A 67 1.96 8.59 7.23
N CYS A 68 1.24 8.46 6.12
CA CYS A 68 1.34 9.40 5.00
C CYS A 68 1.25 10.87 5.46
N GLN A 69 0.38 11.19 6.43
CA GLN A 69 0.18 12.58 6.84
C GLN A 69 1.38 13.21 7.60
N SER A 70 2.35 12.41 8.03
CA SER A 70 3.50 12.88 8.83
C SER A 70 4.83 12.93 8.09
N VAL A 71 4.85 12.61 6.79
CA VAL A 71 6.08 12.51 5.98
C VAL A 71 6.10 13.53 4.84
N SER A 72 7.23 13.62 4.12
CA SER A 72 7.38 14.54 3.00
C SER A 72 6.38 14.22 1.86
N ALA A 73 6.22 15.12 0.89
CA ALA A 73 5.36 14.87 -0.27
C ALA A 73 5.88 13.69 -1.13
N GLU A 74 7.21 13.54 -1.25
CA GLU A 74 7.83 12.45 -1.99
C GLU A 74 7.63 11.11 -1.29
N ASP A 75 7.83 11.05 0.04
CA ASP A 75 7.59 9.83 0.82
C ASP A 75 6.10 9.44 0.80
N ARG A 76 5.21 10.44 0.90
CA ARG A 76 3.77 10.24 0.70
C ARG A 76 3.47 9.62 -0.65
N ALA A 77 4.09 10.13 -1.71
CA ALA A 77 3.89 9.59 -3.05
C ALA A 77 4.32 8.12 -3.13
N GLY A 78 5.48 7.76 -2.56
CA GLY A 78 5.94 6.38 -2.47
C GLY A 78 4.94 5.47 -1.77
N TYR A 79 4.49 5.85 -0.57
CA TYR A 79 3.48 5.10 0.17
C TYR A 79 2.15 4.97 -0.58
N LEU A 80 1.69 6.03 -1.25
CA LEU A 80 0.44 5.98 -2.03
C LEU A 80 0.57 5.12 -3.29
N ILE A 81 1.75 5.06 -3.92
CA ILE A 81 2.04 4.13 -5.02
C ILE A 81 1.93 2.69 -4.52
N ASP A 82 2.49 2.38 -3.35
CA ASP A 82 2.41 1.02 -2.78
C ASP A 82 0.98 0.64 -2.41
N VAL A 83 0.22 1.56 -1.79
CA VAL A 83 -1.20 1.35 -1.48
C VAL A 83 -2.01 1.13 -2.76
N ALA A 84 -1.79 1.95 -3.80
CA ALA A 84 -2.44 1.77 -5.08
C ALA A 84 -2.04 0.46 -5.77
N THR A 85 -0.79 0.02 -5.60
CA THR A 85 -0.32 -1.28 -6.11
C THR A 85 -1.01 -2.44 -5.39
N VAL A 86 -1.20 -2.37 -4.07
CA VAL A 86 -2.00 -3.36 -3.33
C VAL A 86 -3.42 -3.44 -3.89
N GLU A 87 -4.07 -2.29 -4.07
CA GLU A 87 -5.44 -2.23 -4.57
C GLU A 87 -5.54 -2.73 -6.03
N TYR A 88 -4.55 -2.41 -6.86
CA TYR A 88 -4.41 -2.97 -8.20
C TYR A 88 -4.35 -4.50 -8.16
N CYS A 89 -3.49 -5.08 -7.31
CA CYS A 89 -3.38 -6.53 -7.16
C CYS A 89 -4.68 -7.16 -6.66
N ARG A 90 -5.32 -6.55 -5.65
CA ARG A 90 -6.59 -7.01 -5.07
C ARG A 90 -7.68 -7.09 -6.15
N LEU A 91 -7.88 -6.02 -6.89
CA LEU A 91 -8.90 -5.95 -7.95
C LEU A 91 -8.61 -6.90 -9.11
N ARG A 92 -7.34 -7.07 -9.46
CA ARG A 92 -6.94 -7.83 -10.64
C ARG A 92 -6.95 -9.34 -10.39
N HIS A 93 -6.39 -9.77 -9.26
CA HIS A 93 -6.10 -11.18 -9.00
C HIS A 93 -6.38 -11.65 -7.56
N GLY A 94 -6.67 -10.73 -6.63
CA GLY A 94 -6.79 -11.07 -5.20
C GLY A 94 -5.45 -11.42 -4.56
N CYS A 95 -5.48 -12.20 -3.47
CA CYS A 95 -4.27 -12.70 -2.82
C CYS A 95 -3.62 -13.82 -3.63
N TRP A 96 -2.29 -13.81 -3.72
CA TRP A 96 -1.49 -14.79 -4.47
C TRP A 96 -1.71 -16.23 -4.00
N ASP A 97 -1.82 -16.43 -2.69
CA ASP A 97 -1.99 -17.73 -2.05
C ASP A 97 -3.45 -18.22 -2.07
N GLY A 98 -4.36 -17.45 -2.67
CA GLY A 98 -5.80 -17.72 -2.67
C GLY A 98 -6.48 -17.41 -1.34
N SER A 99 -5.77 -16.78 -0.39
CA SER A 99 -6.38 -16.33 0.86
C SER A 99 -7.51 -15.33 0.60
N PRO A 100 -8.62 -15.42 1.34
CA PRO A 100 -9.73 -14.50 1.16
C PRO A 100 -9.40 -13.11 1.69
N GLU A 101 -10.18 -12.14 1.25
CA GLU A 101 -10.33 -10.87 1.98
C GLU A 101 -10.84 -11.15 3.40
N LEU A 102 -10.34 -10.37 4.36
CA LEU A 102 -10.63 -10.57 5.77
C LEU A 102 -11.79 -9.65 6.18
N ASP A 103 -13.01 -10.17 6.30
CA ASP A 103 -14.22 -9.39 6.60
C ASP A 103 -14.03 -8.39 7.76
N TRP A 104 -13.29 -8.80 8.80
CA TRP A 104 -13.01 -7.97 9.97
C TRP A 104 -11.99 -6.84 9.73
N ALA A 105 -11.17 -6.94 8.69
CA ALA A 105 -10.17 -5.94 8.30
C ALA A 105 -10.71 -5.00 7.20
N MET A 106 -11.62 -5.49 6.35
CA MET A 106 -12.02 -4.80 5.13
C MET A 106 -12.65 -3.44 5.36
N GLN A 107 -13.41 -3.23 6.45
CA GLN A 107 -13.91 -1.89 6.77
C GLN A 107 -12.75 -0.89 6.93
N SER A 108 -11.76 -1.22 7.77
CA SER A 108 -10.62 -0.33 8.01
C SER A 108 -9.76 -0.17 6.75
N TYR A 109 -9.67 -1.20 5.91
CA TYR A 109 -8.97 -1.14 4.62
C TYR A 109 -9.67 -0.15 3.68
N ASN A 110 -10.99 -0.30 3.48
CA ASN A 110 -11.77 0.57 2.60
C ASN A 110 -11.74 2.03 3.07
N ASP A 111 -11.90 2.28 4.37
CA ASP A 111 -11.76 3.64 4.94
C ASP A 111 -10.38 4.24 4.60
N SER A 112 -9.34 3.40 4.56
CA SER A 112 -7.97 3.84 4.22
C SER A 112 -7.80 4.10 2.72
N ILE A 113 -8.49 3.35 1.86
CA ILE A 113 -8.52 3.62 0.42
C ILE A 113 -9.21 4.97 0.15
N GLU A 114 -10.31 5.28 0.84
CA GLU A 114 -10.97 6.59 0.73
C GLU A 114 -10.03 7.74 1.14
N ILE A 115 -9.30 7.59 2.25
CA ILE A 115 -8.29 8.57 2.66
C ILE A 115 -7.17 8.68 1.61
N ALA A 116 -6.72 7.56 1.04
CA ALA A 116 -5.70 7.55 0.00
C ALA A 116 -6.16 8.31 -1.26
N GLN A 117 -7.43 8.20 -1.66
CA GLN A 117 -7.99 8.97 -2.77
C GLN A 117 -7.81 10.48 -2.57
N GLU A 118 -8.12 10.98 -1.36
CA GLU A 118 -7.98 12.40 -1.02
C GLU A 118 -6.51 12.84 -0.99
N LEU A 119 -5.63 11.99 -0.45
CA LEU A 119 -4.20 12.29 -0.35
C LEU A 119 -3.50 12.35 -1.70
N VAL A 120 -3.89 11.51 -2.67
CA VAL A 120 -3.28 11.49 -4.01
C VAL A 120 -3.40 12.83 -4.71
N GLU A 121 -4.59 13.45 -4.68
CA GLU A 121 -4.80 14.76 -5.32
C GLU A 121 -3.91 15.83 -4.67
N SER A 122 -3.86 15.87 -3.33
CA SER A 122 -3.00 16.80 -2.59
C SER A 122 -1.53 16.62 -2.95
N VAL A 123 -1.05 15.38 -3.01
CA VAL A 123 0.36 15.09 -3.28
C VAL A 123 0.76 15.46 -4.71
N LEU A 124 -0.12 15.23 -5.69
CA LEU A 124 0.12 15.62 -7.08
C LEU A 124 0.20 17.15 -7.26
N ASP A 125 -0.58 17.91 -6.48
CA ASP A 125 -0.60 19.38 -6.52
C ASP A 125 0.65 20.01 -5.87
N GLU A 126 1.30 19.32 -4.92
CA GLU A 126 2.50 19.80 -4.22
C GLU A 126 3.77 19.82 -5.10
N GLY A 127 3.74 19.19 -6.27
CA GLY A 127 4.85 19.23 -7.23
C GLY A 127 5.98 18.26 -6.90
N ILE A 128 5.64 16.99 -6.66
CA ILE A 128 6.59 15.88 -6.49
C ILE A 128 7.40 15.56 -7.76
N ASP A 129 8.41 14.70 -7.62
CA ASP A 129 9.21 14.19 -8.72
C ASP A 129 8.34 13.70 -9.91
N PRO A 130 8.67 14.05 -11.17
CA PRO A 130 7.87 13.69 -12.33
C PRO A 130 7.69 12.18 -12.55
N GLU A 131 8.64 11.34 -12.19
CA GLU A 131 8.54 9.88 -12.32
C GLU A 131 7.53 9.34 -11.32
N LEU A 132 7.62 9.77 -10.05
CA LEU A 132 6.63 9.44 -9.01
C LEU A 132 5.23 9.95 -9.40
N ALA A 133 5.13 11.17 -9.92
CA ALA A 133 3.86 11.73 -10.37
C ALA A 133 3.26 10.94 -11.54
N ALA A 134 4.09 10.50 -12.49
CA ALA A 134 3.64 9.67 -13.61
C ALA A 134 3.15 8.31 -13.12
N GLU A 135 3.86 7.69 -12.19
CA GLU A 135 3.46 6.42 -11.58
C GLU A 135 2.17 6.50 -10.79
N LEU A 136 2.08 7.50 -9.90
CA LEU A 136 0.88 7.71 -9.10
C LEU A 136 -0.33 7.99 -9.99
N ARG A 137 -0.20 8.78 -11.06
CA ARG A 137 -1.27 8.99 -12.05
C ARG A 137 -1.64 7.70 -12.79
N THR A 138 -0.68 6.83 -13.09
CA THR A 138 -1.00 5.54 -13.73
C THR A 138 -1.87 4.68 -12.83
N LEU A 139 -1.53 4.57 -11.55
CA LEU A 139 -2.21 3.67 -10.61
C LEU A 139 -3.45 4.28 -9.97
N GLN A 140 -3.55 5.61 -9.84
CA GLN A 140 -4.65 6.33 -9.20
C GLN A 140 -6.07 5.76 -9.48
N PRO A 141 -6.45 5.36 -10.71
CA PRO A 141 -7.80 4.86 -10.98
C PRO A 141 -8.19 3.65 -10.12
N VAL A 142 -7.24 2.82 -9.69
CA VAL A 142 -7.56 1.64 -8.86
C VAL A 142 -8.06 2.02 -7.47
N LEU A 143 -7.63 3.16 -6.93
CA LEU A 143 -8.15 3.66 -5.65
C LEU A 143 -9.65 3.95 -5.72
N TYR A 144 -10.17 4.21 -6.92
CA TYR A 144 -11.59 4.42 -7.21
C TYR A 144 -12.29 3.15 -7.75
N GLY A 145 -11.64 1.99 -7.66
CA GLY A 145 -12.14 0.71 -8.20
C GLY A 145 -12.06 0.58 -9.71
N ASN A 146 -11.38 1.48 -10.42
CA ASN A 146 -11.29 1.48 -11.89
C ASN A 146 -10.01 0.79 -12.38
N LEU A 147 -9.99 -0.54 -12.28
CA LEU A 147 -8.86 -1.37 -12.73
C LEU A 147 -8.59 -1.24 -14.23
N GLU A 148 -9.63 -1.18 -15.06
CA GLU A 148 -9.50 -1.13 -16.52
C GLU A 148 -8.70 0.10 -16.96
N MET A 149 -9.03 1.27 -16.42
CA MET A 149 -8.31 2.51 -16.72
C MET A 149 -6.84 2.46 -16.27
N ALA A 150 -6.55 1.84 -15.12
CA ALA A 150 -5.17 1.68 -14.66
C ALA A 150 -4.36 0.77 -15.60
N ILE A 151 -4.96 -0.32 -16.11
CA ILE A 151 -4.35 -1.21 -17.11
C ILE A 151 -4.06 -0.45 -18.41
N GLU A 152 -5.00 0.36 -18.90
CA GLU A 152 -4.82 1.17 -20.11
C GLU A 152 -3.69 2.20 -19.96
N ARG A 153 -3.62 2.87 -18.80
CA ARG A 153 -2.56 3.83 -18.48
C ARG A 153 -1.19 3.14 -18.42
N GLN A 154 -1.11 1.98 -17.76
CA GLN A 154 0.13 1.21 -17.68
C GLN A 154 0.60 0.79 -19.08
N ALA A 155 -0.28 0.21 -19.90
CA ALA A 155 0.05 -0.21 -21.26
C ALA A 155 0.52 0.98 -22.14
N SER A 156 -0.08 2.15 -21.96
CA SER A 156 0.35 3.37 -22.67
C SER A 156 1.75 3.82 -22.25
N ARG A 157 2.08 3.71 -20.95
CA ARG A 157 3.40 4.04 -20.40
C ARG A 157 4.47 3.09 -20.93
N ASP A 158 4.19 1.79 -20.92
CA ASP A 158 5.13 0.75 -21.38
C ASP A 158 5.45 0.85 -22.89
N ASN A 159 4.51 1.39 -23.69
CA ASN A 159 4.71 1.62 -25.13
C ASN A 159 5.40 2.95 -25.45
N ALA A 160 5.56 3.85 -24.47
CA ALA A 160 6.16 5.18 -24.66
C ALA A 160 7.64 5.25 -24.30
N GLY A 161 8.18 4.23 -23.62
CA GLY A 161 9.61 4.05 -23.30
C GLY A 161 10.34 3.25 -24.37
#